data_AF-K5XA92-F1
#
_entry.id   AF-K5XA92-F1
#
_cell.length_a   1.000
_cell.length_b   1.000
_cell.length_c   1.000
_cell.angle_alpha   90.00
_cell.angle_beta   90.00
_cell.angle_gamma   90.00
#
_symmetry.space_group_name_H-M   'P 1'
#
loop_
_entity.id
_entity.type
_entity.pdbx_description
1 polymer ?
#
loop_
_entity_poly.entity_id
_entity_poly.type
_entity_poly.pdbx_seq_one_letter_code
_entity_poly.pdbx_strand_id
1 'polypeptide(L)'
;VLHSGRKYTVLPLAPGPDPPSTNADLILPQPTAFQDPRSHIPAGYPQFTSQTSNWPTVLRLITQPMEVWECWAPMTLGTYKSVHEIWHAWDHGAAVESVGSAPPLRLLTRYQVWRPSSAQVRASAFSLLVTGRLTDLSQARKQWSLFEFFMKHVQAVIDTGSTAFDAVDTLDSERGDRSMPTFHTDLQ
;
A
#
# COMPACT_ATOMS: atom_id res chain seq x y z
N VAL A 1 -12.41 -13.07 -1.38
CA VAL A 1 -12.53 -13.06 -2.86
C VAL A 1 -11.28 -13.69 -3.47
N LEU A 2 -11.41 -14.69 -4.34
CA LEU A 2 -10.27 -15.26 -5.08
C LEU A 2 -10.18 -14.55 -6.43
N HIS A 3 -9.05 -13.91 -6.73
CA HIS A 3 -8.83 -13.19 -7.99
C HIS A 3 -7.40 -13.45 -8.46
N SER A 4 -7.24 -13.88 -9.71
CA SER A 4 -5.93 -14.15 -10.33
C SER A 4 -5.02 -15.05 -9.47
N GLY A 5 -5.60 -16.10 -8.85
CA GLY A 5 -4.87 -17.03 -7.98
C GLY A 5 -4.52 -16.51 -6.59
N ARG A 6 -4.91 -15.26 -6.24
CA ARG A 6 -4.71 -14.65 -4.92
C ARG A 6 -6.01 -14.51 -4.16
N LYS A 7 -5.97 -14.83 -2.87
CA LYS A 7 -7.11 -14.67 -1.96
C LYS A 7 -7.04 -13.31 -1.27
N TYR A 8 -8.04 -12.48 -1.50
CA TYR A 8 -8.24 -11.18 -0.88
C TYR A 8 -9.31 -11.25 0.19
N THR A 9 -9.08 -10.56 1.30
CA THR A 9 -10.14 -10.23 2.25
C THR A 9 -10.64 -8.83 1.95
N VAL A 10 -11.95 -8.67 1.88
CA VAL A 10 -12.60 -7.43 1.44
C VAL A 10 -13.61 -7.02 2.50
N LEU A 11 -13.57 -5.75 2.90
CA LEU A 11 -14.57 -5.10 3.72
C LEU A 11 -15.55 -4.37 2.81
N PRO A 12 -16.78 -4.90 2.63
CA PRO A 12 -17.76 -4.28 1.76
C PRO A 12 -18.24 -2.94 2.33
N LEU A 13 -18.38 -1.93 1.47
CA LEU A 13 -18.92 -0.63 1.84
C LEU A 13 -20.42 -0.51 1.57
N ALA A 14 -20.95 -1.31 0.65
CA ALA A 14 -22.37 -1.33 0.36
C ALA A 14 -23.18 -1.96 1.52
N PRO A 15 -24.36 -1.42 1.87
CA PRO A 15 -25.23 -2.01 2.87
C PRO A 15 -25.95 -3.26 2.34
N GLY A 16 -26.22 -4.21 3.23
CA GLY A 16 -27.03 -5.41 2.93
C GLY A 16 -26.30 -6.72 3.25
N PRO A 17 -27.02 -7.86 3.21
CA PRO A 17 -26.39 -9.18 3.30
C PRO A 17 -25.63 -9.48 2.00
N ASP A 18 -24.33 -9.75 2.12
CA ASP A 18 -23.43 -10.16 1.04
C ASP A 18 -23.52 -9.32 -0.26
N PRO A 19 -23.28 -8.00 -0.19
CA PRO A 19 -23.25 -7.17 -1.40
C PRO A 19 -22.15 -7.66 -2.37
N PRO A 20 -22.36 -7.53 -3.68
CA PRO A 20 -21.33 -7.85 -4.66
C PRO A 20 -20.10 -6.97 -4.42
N SER A 21 -18.91 -7.56 -4.54
CA SER A 21 -17.66 -6.83 -4.37
C SER A 21 -17.51 -5.75 -5.43
N THR A 22 -17.16 -4.55 -5.00
CA THR A 22 -16.94 -3.37 -5.85
C THR A 22 -15.52 -2.86 -5.68
N ASN A 23 -15.02 -2.09 -6.65
CA ASN A 23 -13.71 -1.45 -6.54
C ASN A 23 -13.62 -0.43 -5.39
N ALA A 24 -14.76 -0.01 -4.83
CA ALA A 24 -14.82 0.86 -3.67
C ALA A 24 -14.58 0.13 -2.35
N ASP A 25 -14.78 -1.20 -2.31
CA ASP A 25 -14.60 -1.98 -1.09
C ASP A 25 -13.14 -1.98 -0.64
N LEU A 26 -12.92 -2.12 0.66
CA LEU A 26 -11.56 -2.00 1.21
C LEU A 26 -10.90 -3.38 1.28
N ILE A 27 -9.77 -3.55 0.60
CA ILE A 27 -8.95 -4.76 0.69
C ILE A 27 -8.22 -4.73 2.03
N LEU A 28 -8.56 -5.65 2.94
CA LEU A 28 -7.94 -5.74 4.24
C LEU A 28 -6.72 -6.68 4.24
N PRO A 29 -5.71 -6.44 5.09
CA PRO A 29 -4.64 -7.38 5.32
C PRO A 29 -5.17 -8.56 6.15
N GLN A 30 -4.29 -9.50 6.50
CA GLN A 30 -4.67 -10.60 7.38
C GLN A 30 -5.14 -10.09 8.76
N PRO A 31 -6.02 -10.82 9.48
CA PRO A 31 -6.51 -10.41 10.80
C PRO A 31 -5.38 -10.14 11.81
N THR A 32 -4.24 -10.82 11.65
CA THR A 32 -3.01 -10.64 12.44
C THR A 32 -2.53 -9.18 12.44
N ALA A 33 -2.77 -8.42 11.37
CA ALA A 33 -2.40 -7.00 11.28
C ALA A 33 -3.06 -6.12 12.36
N PHE A 34 -4.22 -6.55 12.89
CA PHE A 34 -5.03 -5.81 13.88
C PHE A 34 -4.88 -6.33 15.31
N GLN A 35 -4.08 -7.38 15.50
CA GLN A 35 -3.90 -8.03 16.80
C GLN A 35 -2.59 -7.63 17.46
N ASP A 36 -2.54 -7.56 18.79
CA ASP A 36 -1.28 -7.44 19.51
C ASP A 36 -0.39 -8.67 19.18
N PRO A 37 0.87 -8.50 18.73
CA PRO A 37 1.78 -9.61 18.43
C PRO A 37 2.06 -10.54 19.62
N ARG A 38 1.75 -10.10 20.85
CA ARG A 38 1.91 -10.89 22.09
C ARG A 38 0.64 -11.63 22.49
N SER A 39 -0.46 -11.42 21.79
CA SER A 39 -1.74 -12.05 22.11
C SER A 39 -1.72 -13.54 21.73
N HIS A 40 -2.24 -14.38 22.63
CA HIS A 40 -2.41 -15.82 22.39
C HIS A 40 -3.80 -16.19 21.85
N ILE A 41 -4.66 -15.20 21.65
CA ILE A 41 -6.03 -15.38 21.14
C ILE A 41 -5.94 -15.60 19.61
N PRO A 42 -6.84 -16.37 18.98
CA PRO A 42 -6.91 -16.41 17.52
C PRO A 42 -7.19 -15.01 16.92
N ALA A 43 -6.48 -14.67 15.85
CA ALA A 43 -6.62 -13.38 15.19
C ALA A 43 -8.01 -13.22 14.56
N GLY A 44 -8.70 -12.14 14.90
CA GLY A 44 -10.00 -11.76 14.34
C GLY A 44 -9.96 -10.33 13.81
N TYR A 45 -10.83 -10.03 12.85
CA TYR A 45 -11.01 -8.64 12.41
C TYR A 45 -11.73 -7.84 13.50
N PRO A 46 -11.37 -6.56 13.69
CA PRO A 46 -12.16 -5.66 14.51
C PRO A 46 -13.55 -5.47 13.88
N GLN A 47 -14.52 -5.05 14.70
CA GLN A 47 -15.85 -4.77 14.20
C GLN A 47 -15.85 -3.47 13.38
N PHE A 48 -16.13 -3.60 12.08
CA PHE A 48 -16.32 -2.47 11.19
C PHE A 48 -17.81 -2.12 11.07
N THR A 49 -18.11 -0.83 11.02
CA THR A 49 -19.44 -0.27 10.78
C THR A 49 -19.37 0.64 9.56
N SER A 50 -20.50 1.11 9.04
CA SER A 50 -20.53 2.07 7.93
C SER A 50 -19.71 3.35 8.23
N GLN A 51 -19.60 3.74 9.50
CA GLN A 51 -18.82 4.92 9.91
C GLN A 51 -17.32 4.63 10.06
N THR A 52 -16.94 3.38 10.35
CA THR A 52 -15.53 3.00 10.58
C THR A 52 -14.89 2.29 9.37
N SER A 53 -15.67 2.03 8.32
CA SER A 53 -15.21 1.41 7.06
C SER A 53 -14.58 2.46 6.13
N ASN A 54 -13.48 3.07 6.58
CA ASN A 54 -12.68 4.01 5.79
C ASN A 54 -11.19 3.88 6.14
N TRP A 55 -10.31 4.25 5.21
CA TRP A 55 -8.86 4.09 5.39
C TRP A 55 -8.30 4.74 6.66
N PRO A 56 -8.60 6.01 6.98
CA PRO A 56 -8.15 6.63 8.24
C PRO A 56 -8.44 5.80 9.48
N THR A 57 -9.63 5.19 9.58
CA THR A 57 -10.00 4.37 10.73
C THR A 57 -9.33 3.00 10.68
N VAL A 58 -9.34 2.31 9.53
CA VAL A 58 -8.69 1.01 9.35
C VAL A 58 -7.21 1.09 9.70
N LEU A 59 -6.50 2.11 9.20
CA LEU A 59 -5.06 2.27 9.41
C LEU A 59 -4.70 2.54 10.89
N ARG A 60 -5.57 3.21 11.65
CA ARG A 60 -5.36 3.44 13.10
C ARG A 60 -5.49 2.17 13.93
N LEU A 61 -6.16 1.15 13.43
CA LEU A 61 -6.36 -0.12 14.12
C LEU A 61 -5.21 -1.11 13.88
N ILE A 62 -4.25 -0.76 13.03
CA ILE A 62 -3.12 -1.63 12.69
C ILE A 62 -2.10 -1.61 13.82
N THR A 63 -1.89 -2.77 14.44
CA THR A 63 -0.95 -2.99 15.54
C THR A 63 0.31 -3.72 15.05
N GLN A 64 0.20 -4.47 13.96
CA GLN A 64 1.31 -5.20 13.32
C GLN A 64 1.50 -4.72 11.88
N PRO A 65 2.24 -3.62 11.67
CA PRO A 65 2.44 -3.06 10.33
C PRO A 65 3.21 -3.97 9.38
N MET A 66 3.93 -4.98 9.88
CA MET A 66 4.64 -5.94 9.03
C MET A 66 3.68 -6.84 8.24
N GLU A 67 2.50 -7.14 8.81
CA GLU A 67 1.49 -8.02 8.20
C GLU A 67 0.75 -7.34 7.03
N VAL A 68 0.92 -6.03 6.84
CA VAL A 68 0.21 -5.28 5.80
C VAL A 68 0.99 -5.25 4.49
N TRP A 69 2.30 -5.54 4.51
CA TRP A 69 3.14 -5.41 3.32
C TRP A 69 2.83 -6.47 2.27
N GLU A 70 2.45 -7.69 2.66
CA GLU A 70 2.00 -8.70 1.69
C GLU A 70 0.74 -8.26 0.93
N CYS A 71 -0.10 -7.45 1.57
CA CYS A 71 -1.38 -7.02 1.02
C CYS A 71 -1.28 -5.71 0.24
N TRP A 72 -0.53 -4.74 0.76
CA TRP A 72 -0.52 -3.35 0.27
C TRP A 72 0.85 -2.83 -0.14
N ALA A 73 1.88 -3.70 -0.24
CA ALA A 73 3.14 -3.26 -0.81
C ALA A 73 2.93 -2.74 -2.23
N PRO A 74 3.65 -1.66 -2.62
CA PRO A 74 3.66 -1.22 -3.99
C PRO A 74 4.17 -2.34 -4.91
N MET A 75 3.66 -2.34 -6.14
CA MET A 75 4.10 -3.28 -7.15
C MET A 75 5.55 -2.99 -7.55
N THR A 76 6.15 -3.89 -8.34
CA THR A 76 7.48 -3.64 -8.87
C THR A 76 7.45 -2.44 -9.81
N LEU A 77 8.51 -1.64 -9.83
CA LEU A 77 8.58 -0.44 -10.66
C LEU A 77 8.26 -0.71 -12.14
N GLY A 78 8.68 -1.86 -12.68
CA GLY A 78 8.38 -2.27 -14.06
C GLY A 78 6.90 -2.62 -14.34
N THR A 79 6.06 -2.70 -13.30
CA THR A 79 4.61 -2.88 -13.46
C THR A 79 3.92 -1.57 -13.82
N TYR A 80 4.48 -0.43 -13.41
CA TYR A 80 3.94 0.89 -13.71
C TYR A 80 4.39 1.33 -15.10
N LYS A 81 3.45 1.80 -15.91
CA LYS A 81 3.71 2.27 -17.28
C LYS A 81 4.14 3.73 -17.32
N SER A 82 3.86 4.49 -16.27
CA SER A 82 4.06 5.94 -16.22
C SER A 82 4.22 6.45 -14.79
N VAL A 83 4.73 7.68 -14.67
CA VAL A 83 4.76 8.44 -13.42
C VAL A 83 3.33 8.72 -12.95
N HIS A 84 2.38 8.92 -13.86
CA HIS A 84 0.94 9.02 -13.55
C HIS A 84 0.41 7.79 -12.80
N GLU A 85 0.75 6.57 -13.20
CA GLU A 85 0.27 5.37 -12.49
C GLU A 85 0.91 5.26 -11.09
N ILE A 86 2.17 5.66 -10.94
CA ILE A 86 2.84 5.74 -9.63
C ILE A 86 2.16 6.78 -8.74
N TRP A 87 1.91 7.98 -9.27
CA TRP A 87 1.23 9.05 -8.53
C TRP A 87 -0.20 8.67 -8.16
N HIS A 88 -0.93 8.03 -9.06
CA HIS A 88 -2.28 7.54 -8.80
C HIS A 88 -2.28 6.52 -7.66
N ALA A 89 -1.37 5.53 -7.69
CA ALA A 89 -1.23 4.57 -6.59
C ALA A 89 -0.87 5.26 -5.26
N TRP A 90 -0.04 6.30 -5.31
CA TRP A 90 0.32 7.09 -4.14
C TRP A 90 -0.87 7.86 -3.53
N ASP A 91 -1.65 8.55 -4.35
CA ASP A 91 -2.66 9.51 -3.90
C ASP A 91 -4.06 8.91 -3.70
N HIS A 92 -4.43 7.94 -4.55
CA HIS A 92 -5.76 7.31 -4.60
C HIS A 92 -5.74 5.84 -4.17
N GLY A 93 -4.57 5.20 -4.18
CA GLY A 93 -4.43 3.76 -3.91
C GLY A 93 -4.53 2.92 -5.19
N ALA A 94 -4.61 1.60 -5.00
CA ALA A 94 -4.62 0.65 -6.11
C ALA A 94 -5.93 -0.16 -6.09
N ALA A 95 -6.74 -0.01 -7.12
CA ALA A 95 -7.93 -0.84 -7.31
C ALA A 95 -7.52 -2.20 -7.90
N VAL A 96 -8.12 -3.26 -7.38
CA VAL A 96 -8.14 -4.60 -7.98
C VAL A 96 -9.55 -4.81 -8.50
N GLU A 97 -9.67 -4.89 -9.82
CA GLU A 97 -10.96 -4.97 -10.50
C GLU A 97 -11.82 -6.11 -9.95
N SER A 98 -13.09 -5.82 -9.65
CA SER A 98 -14.08 -6.75 -9.06
C SER A 98 -13.77 -7.25 -7.65
N VAL A 99 -12.75 -6.69 -6.99
CA VAL A 99 -12.32 -7.10 -5.64
C VAL A 99 -12.45 -5.95 -4.65
N GLY A 100 -11.85 -4.80 -4.94
CA GLY A 100 -11.75 -3.70 -3.98
C GLY A 100 -10.56 -2.81 -4.27
N SER A 101 -10.21 -1.96 -3.32
CA SER A 101 -9.05 -1.06 -3.37
C SER A 101 -8.12 -1.30 -2.20
N ALA A 102 -6.82 -1.09 -2.43
CA ALA A 102 -5.81 -0.89 -1.41
C ALA A 102 -5.74 0.61 -1.02
N PRO A 103 -5.24 0.96 0.18
CA PRO A 103 -5.17 2.35 0.60
C PRO A 103 -4.24 3.18 -0.29
N PRO A 104 -4.47 4.50 -0.39
CA PRO A 104 -3.45 5.43 -0.86
C PRO A 104 -2.15 5.25 -0.10
N LEU A 105 -1.04 5.06 -0.83
CA LEU A 105 0.26 4.81 -0.20
C LEU A 105 0.72 6.00 0.66
N ARG A 106 0.30 7.23 0.32
CA ARG A 106 0.54 8.42 1.16
C ARG A 106 -0.03 8.27 2.57
N LEU A 107 -1.15 7.56 2.74
CA LEU A 107 -1.74 7.32 4.06
C LEU A 107 -0.89 6.32 4.86
N LEU A 108 -0.32 5.30 4.21
CA LEU A 108 0.58 4.36 4.90
C LEU A 108 1.81 5.06 5.48
N THR A 109 2.32 6.09 4.80
CA THR A 109 3.36 6.99 5.35
C THR A 109 2.85 7.75 6.56
N ARG A 110 1.69 8.42 6.41
CA ARG A 110 1.11 9.28 7.45
C ARG A 110 0.82 8.54 8.75
N TYR A 111 0.32 7.30 8.66
CA TYR A 111 0.00 6.47 9.82
C TYR A 111 1.18 5.61 10.30
N GLN A 112 2.39 5.83 9.76
CA GLN A 112 3.61 5.09 10.12
C GLN A 112 3.48 3.56 9.96
N VAL A 113 2.53 3.12 9.13
CA VAL A 113 2.31 1.71 8.82
C VAL A 113 3.46 1.19 7.95
N TRP A 114 4.05 2.06 7.13
CA TRP A 114 5.15 1.67 6.27
C TRP A 114 6.53 1.65 6.96
N ARG A 115 6.72 2.47 7.99
CA ARG A 115 8.00 2.58 8.73
C ARG A 115 7.81 2.11 10.18
N PRO A 116 7.65 0.79 10.42
CA PRO A 116 7.50 0.26 11.75
C PRO A 116 8.77 0.52 12.55
N SER A 117 8.56 0.86 13.82
CA SER A 117 9.65 1.07 14.78
C SER A 117 10.49 -0.20 14.94
N SER A 118 11.75 -0.04 15.37
CA SER A 118 12.63 -1.15 15.69
C SER A 118 12.03 -2.11 16.72
N ALA A 119 11.15 -1.62 17.60
CA ALA A 119 10.43 -2.45 18.56
C ALA A 119 9.41 -3.38 17.89
N GLN A 120 8.62 -2.88 16.94
CA GLN A 120 7.65 -3.68 16.17
C GLN A 120 8.33 -4.73 15.29
N VAL A 121 9.47 -4.37 14.68
CA VAL A 121 10.28 -5.32 13.90
C VAL A 121 10.81 -6.44 14.81
N ARG A 122 11.37 -6.11 15.98
CA ARG A 122 11.85 -7.13 16.94
C ARG A 122 10.74 -8.04 17.44
N ALA A 123 9.55 -7.48 17.72
CA ALA A 123 8.39 -8.25 18.17
C ALA A 123 7.94 -9.27 17.11
N SER A 124 8.14 -8.95 15.82
CA SER A 124 7.71 -9.80 14.70
C SER A 124 8.83 -10.66 14.13
N ALA A 125 10.09 -10.43 14.50
CA ALA A 125 11.28 -10.98 13.83
C ALA A 125 11.30 -12.51 13.78
N PHE A 126 10.91 -13.18 14.87
CA PHE A 126 10.86 -14.64 14.91
C PHE A 126 9.81 -15.21 13.93
N SER A 127 8.59 -14.65 13.94
CA SER A 127 7.52 -15.04 13.02
C SER A 127 7.95 -14.84 11.56
N LEU A 128 8.54 -13.68 11.26
CA LEU A 128 8.97 -13.32 9.90
C LEU A 128 10.10 -14.19 9.36
N LEU A 129 11.00 -14.65 10.23
CA LEU A 129 12.08 -15.58 9.87
C LEU A 129 11.54 -16.98 9.57
N VAL A 130 10.70 -17.52 10.46
CA VAL A 130 10.15 -18.88 10.33
C VAL A 130 9.23 -19.01 9.11
N THR A 131 8.49 -17.94 8.78
CA THR A 131 7.56 -17.92 7.65
C THR A 131 8.21 -17.54 6.32
N GLY A 132 9.52 -17.22 6.29
CA GLY A 132 10.20 -16.74 5.08
C GLY A 132 9.87 -15.31 4.66
N ARG A 133 8.92 -14.66 5.35
CA ARG A 133 8.43 -13.29 5.08
C ARG A 133 9.50 -12.22 5.17
N LEU A 134 10.61 -12.45 5.89
CA LEU A 134 11.71 -11.48 5.99
C LEU A 134 12.29 -11.06 4.62
N THR A 135 12.33 -11.97 3.66
CA THR A 135 12.80 -11.70 2.30
C THR A 135 11.81 -10.81 1.55
N ASP A 136 10.51 -11.10 1.67
CA ASP A 136 9.43 -10.31 1.06
C ASP A 136 9.40 -8.89 1.61
N LEU A 137 9.70 -8.74 2.91
CA LEU A 137 9.81 -7.44 3.55
C LEU A 137 10.97 -6.60 3.00
N SER A 138 12.09 -7.24 2.68
CA SER A 138 13.24 -6.56 2.07
C SER A 138 12.92 -6.09 0.65
N GLN A 139 12.19 -6.89 -0.12
CA GLN A 139 11.71 -6.49 -1.44
C GLN A 139 10.69 -5.36 -1.36
N ALA A 140 9.69 -5.45 -0.47
CA ALA A 140 8.69 -4.42 -0.25
C ALA A 140 9.35 -3.08 0.10
N ARG A 141 10.33 -3.06 1.02
CA ARG A 141 11.12 -1.86 1.36
C ARG A 141 11.84 -1.29 0.16
N LYS A 142 12.45 -2.13 -0.67
CA LYS A 142 13.09 -1.70 -1.92
C LYS A 142 12.07 -1.02 -2.84
N GLN A 143 10.91 -1.63 -3.08
CA GLN A 143 9.87 -1.01 -3.92
C GLN A 143 9.40 0.33 -3.36
N TRP A 144 9.25 0.44 -2.05
CA TRP A 144 8.88 1.70 -1.42
C TRP A 144 9.92 2.79 -1.55
N SER A 145 11.20 2.45 -1.42
CA SER A 145 12.28 3.43 -1.63
C SER A 145 12.23 4.04 -3.03
N LEU A 146 11.80 3.26 -4.03
CA LEU A 146 11.58 3.75 -5.40
C LEU A 146 10.36 4.69 -5.44
N PHE A 147 9.26 4.35 -4.76
CA PHE A 147 8.12 5.26 -4.63
C PHE A 147 8.51 6.59 -3.97
N GLU A 148 9.22 6.54 -2.84
CA GLU A 148 9.70 7.75 -2.15
C GLU A 148 10.63 8.58 -3.04
N PHE A 149 11.43 7.94 -3.90
CA PHE A 149 12.27 8.63 -4.88
C PHE A 149 11.42 9.43 -5.87
N PHE A 150 10.42 8.82 -6.50
CA PHE A 150 9.55 9.54 -7.44
C PHE A 150 8.72 10.63 -6.75
N MET A 151 8.21 10.37 -5.55
CA MET A 151 7.44 11.37 -4.79
C MET A 151 8.31 12.59 -4.43
N LYS A 152 9.60 12.40 -4.13
CA LYS A 152 10.53 13.52 -3.92
C LYS A 152 10.72 14.35 -5.19
N HIS A 153 10.81 13.72 -6.36
CA HIS A 153 10.95 14.44 -7.63
C HIS A 153 9.68 15.21 -7.97
N VAL A 154 8.50 14.58 -7.80
CA VAL A 154 7.21 15.27 -7.98
C VAL A 154 7.13 16.47 -7.03
N GLN A 155 7.50 16.30 -5.76
CA GLN A 155 7.48 17.39 -4.78
C GLN A 155 8.45 18.51 -5.14
N ALA A 156 9.66 18.18 -5.62
CA ALA A 156 10.63 19.19 -6.04
C ALA A 156 10.09 20.07 -7.18
N VAL A 157 9.35 19.48 -8.13
CA VAL A 157 8.70 20.25 -9.20
C VAL A 157 7.52 21.07 -8.66
N ILE A 158 6.72 20.53 -7.74
CA ILE A 158 5.64 21.28 -7.05
C ILE A 158 6.22 22.51 -6.33
N ASP A 159 7.36 22.36 -5.66
CA ASP A 159 8.01 23.43 -4.89
C ASP A 159 8.48 24.60 -5.78
N THR A 160 8.57 24.39 -7.11
CA THR A 160 8.80 25.47 -8.08
C THR A 160 7.55 26.30 -8.44
N GLY A 161 6.39 25.96 -7.86
CA GLY A 161 5.10 26.62 -8.09
C GLY A 161 4.16 25.86 -9.03
N SER A 162 4.52 24.64 -9.43
CA SER A 162 3.69 23.78 -10.29
C SER A 162 2.61 23.06 -9.49
N THR A 163 1.49 22.69 -10.12
CA THR A 163 0.52 21.78 -9.49
C THR A 163 1.07 20.36 -9.48
N ALA A 164 0.49 19.48 -8.64
CA ALA A 164 0.87 18.06 -8.65
C ALA A 164 0.62 17.38 -10.00
N PHE A 165 -0.42 17.82 -10.72
CA PHE A 165 -0.71 17.31 -12.06
C PHE A 165 0.40 17.72 -13.05
N ASP A 166 0.76 19.00 -13.08
CA ASP A 166 1.80 19.51 -13.99
C ASP A 166 3.17 18.90 -13.66
N ALA A 167 3.46 18.67 -12.38
CA ALA A 167 4.69 18.03 -11.93
C ALA A 167 4.81 16.59 -12.42
N VAL A 168 3.71 15.83 -12.34
CA VAL A 168 3.64 14.46 -12.85
C VAL A 168 3.75 14.44 -14.38
N ASP A 169 3.04 15.32 -15.07
CA ASP A 169 3.07 15.43 -16.55
C ASP A 169 4.47 15.82 -17.06
N THR A 170 5.16 16.71 -16.35
CA THR A 170 6.54 17.09 -16.64
C THR A 170 7.47 15.88 -16.54
N LEU A 171 7.40 15.12 -15.45
CA LEU A 171 8.23 13.93 -15.26
C LEU A 171 7.90 12.81 -16.26
N ASP A 172 6.63 12.64 -16.62
CA ASP A 172 6.24 11.68 -17.66
C ASP A 172 6.68 12.10 -19.06
N SER A 173 6.66 13.40 -19.34
CA SER A 173 7.21 13.97 -20.58
C SER A 173 8.72 13.79 -20.65
N GLU A 174 9.42 14.04 -19.54
CA GLU A 174 10.86 13.78 -19.43
C GLU A 174 11.14 12.30 -19.66
N ARG A 175 10.39 11.39 -19.04
CA ARG A 175 10.54 9.93 -19.24
C ARG A 175 10.52 9.54 -20.72
N GLY A 176 9.60 10.09 -21.50
CA GLY A 176 9.40 9.75 -22.91
C GLY A 176 9.08 8.26 -23.09
N ASP A 177 9.79 7.58 -23.99
CA ASP A 177 9.56 6.16 -24.28
C ASP A 177 10.31 5.19 -23.32
N ARG A 178 11.07 5.72 -22.36
CA ARG A 178 11.88 4.90 -21.46
C ARG A 178 11.00 4.11 -20.49
N SER A 179 11.41 2.87 -20.18
CA SER A 179 10.77 2.10 -19.10
C SER A 179 10.97 2.80 -17.75
N MET A 180 10.06 2.59 -16.79
CA MET A 180 10.19 3.16 -15.44
C MET A 180 11.53 2.79 -14.75
N PRO A 181 12.03 1.53 -14.83
CA PRO A 181 13.35 1.21 -14.32
C PRO A 181 14.50 1.99 -14.97
N THR A 182 14.49 2.14 -16.31
CA THR A 182 15.51 2.91 -17.03
C THR A 182 15.45 4.38 -16.63
N PHE A 183 14.26 4.96 -16.61
CA PHE A 183 14.06 6.36 -16.24
C PHE A 183 14.49 6.64 -14.80
N HIS A 184 14.19 5.73 -13.87
CA HIS A 184 14.69 5.83 -12.51
C HIS A 184 16.22 5.89 -12.45
N THR A 185 16.93 5.04 -13.21
CA THR A 185 18.40 5.07 -13.26
C THR A 185 18.94 6.40 -13.80
N ASP A 186 18.26 7.01 -14.77
CA ASP A 186 18.70 8.29 -15.36
C ASP A 186 18.48 9.49 -14.42
N LEU A 187 17.57 9.37 -13.44
CA LEU A 187 17.28 10.41 -12.44
C LEU A 187 18.17 10.33 -11.19
N GLN A 188 18.99 9.28 -11.03
CA GLN A 188 19.88 9.08 -9.87
C GLN A 188 21.18 9.88 -9.94
#